data_AF-A0AAW8XJF0-F1
#
_entry.id   AF-A0AAW8XJF0-F1
#
_cell.length_a   1.000
_cell.length_b   1.000
_cell.length_c   1.000
_cell.angle_alpha   90.00
_cell.angle_beta   90.00
_cell.angle_gamma   90.00
#
_symmetry.space_group_name_H-M   'P 1'
#
loop_
_entity.id
_entity.type
_entity.pdbx_description
1 polymer ?
#
loop_
_entity_poly.entity_id
_entity_poly.type
_entity_poly.pdbx_seq_one_letter_code
_entity_poly.pdbx_strand_id
1 'polypeptide(L)'
;MKSRKYVAAEADRKSFKVSAGIDWLDLKISFSRLTQHRYVQDELLKITGLKLWVKPCGLRISKLSSCAPRPDNNVKAWVKPTISSTNDTFRICFRDLLANHGGKLEAALKQLQNRFPFACEPQIVGVEVFCDFWHKQRSVSATRAMTYRLQTSLFSNGTRPRQFNPASWKNVYLFPGTRITPYRNFRTGNKWDNISWQVYHKRTDNDQKLPVEEQRARVEVTLKGAALTHYSLHHLSDMQRFRFETLAHLFKFRKPIEPEMMADGDLFRLTAVNAVRKVNDATAERGLHSFNNIGRRDKRSWMMVNVDKRLRKESSHLAVVSDLQNAVKGALRRLHV
;
A
#
# COMPACT_ATOMS: atom_id res chain seq x y z
N MET A 1 -28.45 -18.64 11.31
CA MET A 1 -28.18 -17.54 12.27
C MET A 1 -27.06 -17.83 13.30
N LYS A 2 -26.73 -19.10 13.65
CA LYS A 2 -25.63 -19.39 14.58
C LYS A 2 -24.22 -19.11 14.02
N SER A 3 -23.95 -19.37 12.74
CA SER A 3 -22.61 -19.18 12.13
C SER A 3 -22.09 -17.74 12.15
N ARG A 4 -22.94 -16.73 11.96
CA ARG A 4 -22.55 -15.30 12.02
C ARG A 4 -22.10 -14.86 13.42
N LYS A 5 -22.68 -15.41 14.50
CA LYS A 5 -22.28 -15.09 15.89
C LYS A 5 -20.89 -15.65 16.23
N TYR A 6 -20.58 -16.89 15.80
CA TYR A 6 -19.28 -17.50 16.05
C TYR A 6 -18.14 -16.79 15.27
N VAL A 7 -18.35 -16.44 13.99
CA VAL A 7 -17.35 -15.72 13.18
C VAL A 7 -17.07 -14.31 13.71
N ALA A 8 -18.07 -13.64 14.31
CA ALA A 8 -17.90 -12.33 14.93
C ALA A 8 -17.04 -12.38 16.21
N ALA A 9 -17.11 -13.48 16.98
CA ALA A 9 -16.30 -13.69 18.17
C ALA A 9 -14.83 -13.99 17.84
N GLU A 10 -14.56 -14.76 16.77
CA GLU A 10 -13.20 -15.10 16.33
C GLU A 10 -12.40 -13.88 15.84
N ALA A 11 -13.07 -12.84 15.35
CA ALA A 11 -12.44 -11.60 14.91
C ALA A 11 -12.57 -10.46 15.93
N ASP A 12 -12.87 -10.74 17.20
CA ASP A 12 -12.86 -9.72 18.24
C ASP A 12 -11.45 -9.13 18.34
N ARG A 13 -11.36 -7.81 18.17
CA ARG A 13 -10.12 -7.05 18.31
C ARG A 13 -9.43 -7.41 19.62
N LYS A 14 -10.16 -7.60 20.72
CA LYS A 14 -9.62 -7.89 22.07
C LYS A 14 -8.64 -9.07 22.12
N SER A 15 -8.82 -10.05 21.23
CA SER A 15 -7.98 -11.25 21.10
C SER A 15 -6.66 -11.01 20.35
N PHE A 16 -6.42 -9.79 19.85
CA PHE A 16 -5.25 -9.45 19.05
C PHE A 16 -4.33 -8.43 19.72
N LYS A 17 -3.02 -8.65 19.62
CA LYS A 17 -1.98 -7.62 19.82
C LYS A 17 -1.77 -6.90 18.50
N VAL A 18 -1.64 -5.58 18.54
CA VAL A 18 -1.46 -4.75 17.32
C VAL A 18 -0.13 -4.01 17.38
N SER A 19 0.66 -4.18 16.31
CA SER A 19 1.95 -3.50 16.11
C SER A 19 1.95 -2.78 14.77
N ALA A 20 2.81 -1.78 14.62
CA ALA A 20 3.05 -1.09 13.36
C ALA A 20 4.56 -1.14 13.04
N GLY A 21 4.89 -0.96 11.77
CA GLY A 21 6.27 -0.93 11.30
C GLY A 21 6.34 -0.46 9.85
N ILE A 22 7.56 -0.39 9.33
CA ILE A 22 7.84 -0.09 7.92
C ILE A 22 8.19 -1.41 7.23
N ASP A 23 7.46 -1.77 6.18
CA ASP A 23 7.75 -2.99 5.40
C ASP A 23 8.96 -2.76 4.49
N TRP A 24 8.98 -1.60 3.83
CA TRP A 24 10.11 -1.16 3.04
C TRP A 24 10.19 0.37 2.92
N LEU A 25 11.40 0.85 2.68
CA LEU A 25 11.77 2.23 2.43
C LEU A 25 12.61 2.29 1.16
N ASP A 26 12.15 3.05 0.17
CA ASP A 26 12.88 3.29 -1.06
C ASP A 26 13.61 4.63 -0.99
N LEU A 27 14.93 4.58 -1.10
CA LEU A 27 15.78 5.76 -1.23
C LEU A 27 16.26 5.93 -2.66
N LYS A 28 16.21 7.16 -3.16
CA LYS A 28 16.94 7.59 -4.34
C LYS A 28 18.26 8.19 -3.89
N ILE A 29 19.35 7.62 -4.38
CA ILE A 29 20.72 8.05 -4.09
C ILE A 29 21.39 8.45 -5.40
N SER A 30 21.96 9.65 -5.42
CA SER A 30 22.75 10.17 -6.54
C SER A 30 24.22 10.13 -6.15
N PHE A 31 25.07 9.51 -6.96
CA PHE A 31 26.52 9.47 -6.78
C PHE A 31 27.20 10.54 -7.63
N SER A 32 28.36 11.03 -7.18
CA SER A 32 29.16 12.03 -7.92
C SER A 32 29.82 11.48 -9.18
N ARG A 33 29.86 10.14 -9.33
CA ARG A 33 30.48 9.44 -10.45
C ARG A 33 29.57 8.33 -10.94
N LEU A 34 29.67 8.04 -12.23
CA LEU A 34 28.97 6.94 -12.86
C LEU A 34 29.47 5.61 -12.34
N THR A 35 28.55 4.69 -12.07
CA THR A 35 28.85 3.32 -11.69
C THR A 35 27.80 2.36 -12.26
N GLN A 36 27.99 1.06 -12.06
CA GLN A 36 27.01 0.04 -12.44
C GLN A 36 26.24 -0.43 -11.21
N HIS A 37 24.95 -0.75 -11.39
CA HIS A 37 24.09 -1.20 -10.30
C HIS A 37 24.66 -2.42 -9.54
N ARG A 38 25.35 -3.33 -10.25
CA ARG A 38 25.97 -4.53 -9.66
C ARG A 38 27.00 -4.17 -8.57
N TYR A 39 27.84 -3.17 -8.80
CA TYR A 39 28.87 -2.77 -7.84
C TYR A 39 28.27 -2.12 -6.59
N VAL A 40 27.17 -1.38 -6.76
CA VAL A 40 26.41 -0.81 -5.64
C VAL A 40 25.75 -1.92 -4.83
N GLN A 41 25.17 -2.92 -5.49
CA GLN A 41 24.54 -4.07 -4.84
C GLN A 41 25.57 -4.94 -4.10
N ASP A 42 26.72 -5.22 -4.70
CA ASP A 42 27.80 -6.00 -4.08
C ASP A 42 28.35 -5.29 -2.84
N GLU A 43 28.51 -3.97 -2.89
CA GLU A 43 28.97 -3.20 -1.74
C GLU A 43 27.94 -3.19 -0.61
N LEU A 44 26.65 -3.01 -0.95
CA LEU A 44 25.57 -3.10 0.04
C LEU A 44 25.49 -4.49 0.68
N LEU A 45 25.74 -5.55 -0.09
CA LEU A 45 25.81 -6.91 0.44
C LEU A 45 26.94 -7.05 1.47
N LYS A 46 28.12 -6.47 1.20
CA LYS A 46 29.23 -6.46 2.17
C LYS A 46 28.90 -5.66 3.43
N ILE A 47 28.32 -4.48 3.28
CA ILE A 47 28.00 -3.56 4.38
C ILE A 47 26.91 -4.13 5.28
N THR A 48 25.87 -4.70 4.67
CA THR A 48 24.62 -5.05 5.38
C THR A 48 24.42 -6.55 5.59
N GLY A 49 25.18 -7.40 4.87
CA GLY A 49 24.92 -8.82 4.78
C GLY A 49 23.67 -9.18 3.94
N LEU A 50 23.00 -8.19 3.33
CA LEU A 50 21.73 -8.36 2.64
C LEU A 50 21.86 -8.01 1.15
N LYS A 51 21.28 -8.86 0.29
CA LYS A 51 21.18 -8.59 -1.15
C LYS A 51 20.02 -7.64 -1.44
N LEU A 52 20.27 -6.34 -1.30
CA LEU A 52 19.25 -5.31 -1.51
C LEU A 52 18.90 -5.13 -2.99
N TRP A 53 17.65 -4.73 -3.26
CA TRP A 53 17.22 -4.41 -4.62
C TRP A 53 17.72 -3.02 -5.02
N VAL A 54 18.59 -2.97 -6.03
CA VAL A 54 19.17 -1.75 -6.59
C VAL A 54 18.70 -1.59 -8.04
N LYS A 55 18.05 -0.47 -8.36
CA LYS A 55 17.60 -0.17 -9.72
C LYS A 55 18.17 1.17 -10.19
N PRO A 56 18.81 1.25 -11.37
CA PRO A 56 19.21 2.53 -11.94
C PRO A 56 17.97 3.40 -12.26
N CYS A 57 18.08 4.70 -11.99
CA CYS A 57 17.05 5.68 -12.27
C CYS A 57 17.27 6.30 -13.65
N GLY A 58 16.26 6.25 -14.50
CA GLY A 58 16.32 6.82 -15.86
C GLY A 58 17.04 5.92 -16.88
N LEU A 59 16.87 6.28 -18.14
CA LEU A 59 17.60 5.69 -19.28
C LEU A 59 18.72 6.65 -19.65
N ARG A 60 19.95 6.17 -19.68
CA ARG A 60 21.08 6.93 -20.20
C ARG A 60 21.47 6.33 -21.54
N ILE A 61 21.39 7.11 -22.61
CA ILE A 61 21.72 6.65 -23.96
C ILE A 61 23.23 6.91 -24.15
N SER A 62 24.01 5.86 -24.40
CA SER A 62 25.47 5.95 -24.52
C SER A 62 25.93 6.34 -25.93
N LYS A 63 25.11 6.11 -26.95
CA LYS A 63 25.34 6.55 -28.33
C LYS A 63 24.03 6.53 -29.12
N LEU A 64 23.74 7.61 -29.85
CA LEU A 64 22.95 7.55 -31.08
C LEU A 64 23.97 7.34 -32.21
N SER A 65 23.94 6.20 -32.91
CA SER A 65 24.79 6.10 -34.10
C SER A 65 24.24 7.06 -35.15
N SER A 66 25.03 8.06 -35.55
CA SER A 66 24.72 8.90 -36.70
C SER A 66 24.76 8.03 -37.95
N CYS A 67 23.61 7.71 -38.52
CA CYS A 67 23.54 7.17 -39.87
C CYS A 67 23.53 8.35 -40.83
N ALA A 68 24.60 8.53 -41.61
CA ALA A 68 24.49 9.29 -42.85
C ALA A 68 23.47 8.56 -43.75
N PRO A 69 22.49 9.27 -44.35
CA PRO A 69 21.58 8.64 -45.30
C PRO A 69 22.39 8.05 -46.46
N ARG A 70 22.09 6.80 -46.84
CA ARG A 70 22.58 6.29 -48.13
C ARG A 70 21.91 7.12 -49.24
N PRO A 71 22.64 7.55 -50.29
CA PRO A 71 22.11 8.46 -51.31
C PRO A 71 20.86 7.93 -52.05
N ASP A 72 20.53 6.65 -51.91
CA ASP A 72 19.61 5.94 -52.80
C ASP A 72 18.28 5.55 -52.13
N ASN A 73 18.04 5.89 -50.85
CA ASN A 73 16.78 5.55 -50.17
C ASN A 73 16.37 6.57 -49.09
N ASN A 74 15.21 7.20 -49.28
CA ASN A 74 14.62 8.22 -48.39
C ASN A 74 14.07 7.69 -47.05
N VAL A 75 14.40 6.48 -46.62
CA VAL A 75 13.92 5.90 -45.36
C VAL A 75 14.99 6.07 -44.28
N LYS A 76 14.73 6.92 -43.28
CA LYS A 76 15.58 7.03 -42.08
C LYS A 76 15.61 5.66 -41.36
N ALA A 77 16.77 5.01 -41.35
CA ALA A 77 16.98 3.78 -40.59
C ALA A 77 16.72 4.04 -39.10
N TRP A 78 15.74 3.36 -38.51
CA TRP A 78 15.47 3.47 -37.08
C TRP A 78 16.59 2.77 -36.31
N VAL A 79 17.50 3.56 -35.74
CA VAL A 79 18.59 3.04 -34.91
C VAL A 79 18.08 2.79 -33.50
N LYS A 80 18.19 1.53 -33.04
CA LYS A 80 17.94 1.19 -31.64
C LYS A 80 19.01 1.85 -30.76
N PRO A 81 18.66 2.77 -29.84
CA PRO A 81 19.64 3.44 -28.99
C PRO A 81 20.35 2.45 -28.08
N THR A 82 21.67 2.57 -27.95
CA THR A 82 22.44 1.80 -26.98
C THR A 82 22.23 2.40 -25.60
N ILE A 83 21.68 1.61 -24.69
CA ILE A 83 21.45 2.01 -23.30
C ILE A 83 22.75 1.77 -22.53
N SER A 84 23.22 2.80 -21.83
CA SER A 84 24.37 2.73 -20.93
C SER A 84 24.12 1.72 -19.81
N SER A 85 25.12 0.90 -19.51
CA SER A 85 25.14 0.04 -18.32
C SER A 85 25.49 0.80 -17.04
N THR A 86 25.97 2.04 -17.17
CA THR A 86 26.33 2.92 -16.05
C THR A 86 25.28 4.01 -15.81
N ASN A 87 25.12 4.38 -14.54
CA ASN A 87 24.24 5.43 -14.07
C ASN A 87 24.88 6.11 -12.85
N ASP A 88 24.44 7.32 -12.52
CA ASP A 88 24.81 8.03 -11.29
C ASP A 88 23.71 7.95 -10.23
N THR A 89 22.47 7.67 -10.63
CA THR A 89 21.30 7.73 -9.77
C THR A 89 20.67 6.36 -9.63
N PHE A 90 20.43 5.92 -8.41
CA PHE A 90 19.89 4.59 -8.10
C PHE A 90 18.75 4.68 -7.10
N ARG A 91 17.73 3.84 -7.28
CA ARG A 91 16.70 3.55 -6.28
C ARG A 91 17.10 2.28 -5.56
N ILE A 92 17.20 2.37 -4.24
CA ILE A 92 17.62 1.28 -3.35
C ILE A 92 16.48 1.02 -2.37
N CYS A 93 16.01 -0.23 -2.34
CA CYS A 93 14.91 -0.67 -1.48
C CYS A 93 15.48 -1.30 -0.21
N PHE A 94 15.25 -0.66 0.93
CA PHE A 94 15.59 -1.16 2.26
C PHE A 94 14.37 -1.81 2.87
N ARG A 95 14.51 -3.01 3.45
CA ARG A 95 13.41 -3.79 4.04
C ARG A 95 13.67 -4.05 5.52
N ASP A 96 12.62 -4.45 6.23
CA ASP A 96 12.68 -5.03 7.58
C ASP A 96 13.57 -4.23 8.54
N LEU A 97 14.63 -4.87 9.06
CA LEU A 97 15.53 -4.35 10.08
C LEU A 97 16.13 -2.99 9.70
N LEU A 98 16.53 -2.79 8.45
CA LEU A 98 17.12 -1.51 8.03
C LEU A 98 16.06 -0.41 7.93
N ALA A 99 14.83 -0.76 7.56
CA ALA A 99 13.75 0.22 7.46
C ALA A 99 13.18 0.63 8.83
N ASN A 100 13.33 -0.21 9.86
CA ASN A 100 12.80 0.02 11.21
C ASN A 100 13.89 0.41 12.24
N HIS A 101 15.16 0.52 11.84
CA HIS A 101 16.26 0.95 12.70
C HIS A 101 17.11 2.01 12.01
N GLY A 102 16.77 3.28 12.24
CA GLY A 102 17.40 4.44 11.63
C GLY A 102 18.92 4.46 11.78
N GLY A 103 19.45 4.15 12.98
CA GLY A 103 20.90 4.12 13.20
C GLY A 103 21.65 3.07 12.36
N LYS A 104 21.04 1.90 12.09
CA LYS A 104 21.65 0.88 11.21
C LYS A 104 21.63 1.31 9.75
N LEU A 105 20.53 1.94 9.32
CA LEU A 105 20.42 2.49 7.98
C LEU A 105 21.41 3.64 7.74
N GLU A 106 21.52 4.57 8.68
CA GLU A 106 22.50 5.67 8.62
C GLU A 106 23.93 5.14 8.56
N ALA A 107 24.27 4.16 9.40
CA ALA A 107 25.60 3.54 9.37
C ALA A 107 25.89 2.87 8.01
N ALA A 108 24.91 2.17 7.43
CA ALA A 108 25.06 1.55 6.12
C ALA A 108 25.24 2.60 5.00
N LEU A 109 24.49 3.70 5.06
CA LEU A 109 24.61 4.79 4.09
C LEU A 109 25.92 5.55 4.21
N LYS A 110 26.42 5.76 5.43
CA LYS A 110 27.75 6.35 5.67
C LYS A 110 28.86 5.50 5.07
N GLN A 111 28.82 4.18 5.26
CA GLN A 111 29.77 3.27 4.63
C GLN A 111 29.65 3.27 3.10
N LEU A 112 28.42 3.26 2.57
CA LEU A 112 28.19 3.34 1.14
C LEU A 112 28.74 4.64 0.54
N GLN A 113 28.55 5.78 1.23
CA GLN A 113 29.04 7.09 0.82
C GLN A 113 30.58 7.15 0.77
N ASN A 114 31.27 6.47 1.70
CA ASN A 114 32.73 6.38 1.68
C ASN A 114 33.24 5.68 0.41
N ARG A 115 32.50 4.68 -0.10
CA ARG A 115 32.86 3.97 -1.33
C ARG A 115 32.40 4.69 -2.60
N PHE A 116 31.18 5.21 -2.58
CA PHE A 116 30.54 5.93 -3.68
C PHE A 116 30.09 7.30 -3.17
N PRO A 117 30.90 8.36 -3.33
CA PRO A 117 30.56 9.68 -2.80
C PRO A 117 29.21 10.16 -3.36
N PHE A 118 28.31 10.59 -2.46
CA PHE A 118 27.00 11.07 -2.85
C PHE A 118 27.11 12.47 -3.44
N ALA A 119 26.35 12.75 -4.51
CA ALA A 119 26.25 14.08 -5.11
C ALA A 119 25.31 15.00 -4.31
N CYS A 120 24.35 14.43 -3.59
CA CYS A 120 23.40 15.11 -2.72
C CYS A 120 22.88 14.17 -1.65
N GLU A 121 22.14 14.69 -0.67
CA GLU A 121 21.51 13.86 0.36
C GLU A 121 20.54 12.82 -0.26
N PRO A 122 20.51 11.57 0.25
CA PRO A 122 19.52 10.57 -0.15
C PRO A 122 18.08 11.06 0.05
N GLN A 123 17.22 10.75 -0.92
CA GLN A 123 15.82 11.16 -0.93
C GLN A 123 14.89 9.97 -0.75
N ILE A 124 13.89 10.07 0.13
CA ILE A 124 12.80 9.11 0.23
C ILE A 124 11.92 9.25 -1.01
N VAL A 125 11.74 8.16 -1.74
CA VAL A 125 10.87 8.09 -2.94
C VAL A 125 9.76 7.05 -2.82
N GLY A 126 9.69 6.38 -1.67
CA GLY A 126 8.55 5.57 -1.28
C GLY A 126 8.75 5.00 0.11
N VAL A 127 7.66 4.84 0.84
CA VAL A 127 7.63 4.13 2.12
C VAL A 127 6.35 3.30 2.19
N GLU A 128 6.43 2.12 2.76
CA GLU A 128 5.26 1.30 3.09
C GLU A 128 5.18 1.05 4.57
N VAL A 129 4.08 1.53 5.17
CA VAL A 129 3.80 1.36 6.60
C VAL A 129 2.76 0.27 6.75
N PHE A 130 3.00 -0.68 7.64
CA PHE A 130 2.06 -1.75 7.96
C PHE A 130 1.53 -1.65 9.38
N CYS A 131 0.37 -2.26 9.61
CA CYS A 131 -0.13 -2.63 10.92
C CYS A 131 -0.47 -4.12 10.93
N ASP A 132 0.08 -4.83 11.91
CA ASP A 132 -0.09 -6.27 12.11
C ASP A 132 -1.01 -6.55 13.28
N PHE A 133 -1.93 -7.49 13.08
CA PHE A 133 -2.83 -8.02 14.09
C PHE A 133 -2.46 -9.47 14.38
N TRP A 134 -1.83 -9.66 15.54
CA TRP A 134 -1.33 -10.94 16.03
C TRP A 134 -2.35 -11.58 16.97
N HIS A 135 -2.86 -12.76 16.63
CA HIS A 135 -3.76 -13.48 17.55
C HIS A 135 -2.97 -13.92 18.79
N LYS A 136 -3.45 -13.57 19.98
CA LYS A 136 -2.74 -13.85 21.25
C LYS A 136 -2.47 -15.34 21.48
N GLN A 137 -3.35 -16.21 20.97
CA GLN A 137 -3.21 -17.68 21.05
C GLN A 137 -2.80 -18.30 19.71
N ARG A 138 -2.31 -17.51 18.74
CA ARG A 138 -1.77 -18.02 17.45
C ARG A 138 -2.78 -18.85 16.64
N SER A 139 -4.06 -18.48 16.69
CA SER A 139 -5.10 -19.20 15.95
C SER A 139 -5.12 -18.74 14.49
N VAL A 140 -4.91 -19.68 13.58
CA VAL A 140 -4.95 -19.44 12.13
C VAL A 140 -6.37 -19.07 11.67
N SER A 141 -7.40 -19.71 12.22
CA SER A 141 -8.81 -19.41 11.88
C SER A 141 -9.17 -17.99 12.30
N ALA A 142 -8.86 -17.61 13.55
CA ALA A 142 -9.11 -16.27 14.06
C ALA A 142 -8.33 -15.21 13.27
N THR A 143 -7.07 -15.47 12.93
CA THR A 143 -6.25 -14.58 12.10
C THR A 143 -6.86 -14.39 10.70
N ARG A 144 -7.42 -15.45 10.13
CA ARG A 144 -8.13 -15.40 8.85
C ARG A 144 -9.45 -14.63 8.97
N ALA A 145 -10.18 -14.79 10.07
CA ALA A 145 -11.40 -14.03 10.34
C ALA A 145 -11.09 -12.52 10.51
N MET A 146 -10.02 -12.17 11.23
CA MET A 146 -9.53 -10.79 11.34
C MET A 146 -9.09 -10.23 9.98
N THR A 147 -8.39 -11.03 9.16
CA THR A 147 -8.06 -10.65 7.79
C THR A 147 -9.32 -10.29 7.00
N TYR A 148 -10.34 -11.16 7.03
CA TYR A 148 -11.61 -10.89 6.35
C TYR A 148 -12.27 -9.61 6.86
N ARG A 149 -12.28 -9.41 8.18
CA ARG A 149 -12.82 -8.21 8.83
C ARG A 149 -12.09 -6.95 8.36
N LEU A 150 -10.76 -6.95 8.30
CA LEU A 150 -9.97 -5.84 7.79
C LEU A 150 -10.25 -5.58 6.30
N GLN A 151 -10.33 -6.63 5.47
CA GLN A 151 -10.58 -6.50 4.04
C GLN A 151 -11.96 -5.91 3.74
N THR A 152 -12.99 -6.39 4.43
CA THR A 152 -14.37 -5.96 4.22
C THR A 152 -14.68 -4.60 4.84
N SER A 153 -13.89 -4.15 5.82
CA SER A 153 -14.07 -2.86 6.50
C SER A 153 -13.12 -1.75 6.04
N LEU A 154 -12.06 -2.03 5.29
CA LEU A 154 -11.13 -1.00 4.83
C LEU A 154 -11.84 0.03 3.93
N PHE A 155 -11.95 1.26 4.42
CA PHE A 155 -12.45 2.41 3.68
C PHE A 155 -11.28 3.19 3.11
N SER A 156 -11.00 2.97 1.82
CA SER A 156 -9.92 3.60 1.09
C SER A 156 -10.47 4.39 -0.10
N ASN A 157 -9.78 5.48 -0.45
CA ASN A 157 -10.05 6.25 -1.67
C ASN A 157 -9.25 5.73 -2.88
N GLY A 158 -8.53 4.61 -2.72
CA GLY A 158 -7.80 3.97 -3.81
C GLY A 158 -8.73 3.50 -4.95
N THR A 159 -8.18 3.44 -6.15
CA THR A 159 -8.90 3.00 -7.35
C THR A 159 -8.73 1.49 -7.58
N ARG A 160 -9.54 0.90 -8.48
CA ARG A 160 -9.37 -0.49 -8.95
C ARG A 160 -9.26 -1.54 -7.81
N PRO A 161 -10.30 -1.66 -6.97
CA PRO A 161 -10.35 -2.69 -5.94
C PRO A 161 -10.26 -4.08 -6.57
N ARG A 162 -9.36 -4.91 -6.04
CA ARG A 162 -9.08 -6.25 -6.55
C ARG A 162 -8.60 -7.17 -5.43
N GLN A 163 -8.69 -8.47 -5.67
CA GLN A 163 -8.01 -9.47 -4.87
C GLN A 163 -6.91 -10.13 -5.69
N PHE A 164 -5.70 -10.14 -5.17
CA PHE A 164 -4.59 -10.88 -5.74
C PHE A 164 -4.57 -12.31 -5.20
N ASN A 165 -4.56 -13.28 -6.11
CA ASN A 165 -4.43 -14.69 -5.76
C ASN A 165 -2.96 -15.10 -5.83
N PRO A 166 -2.29 -15.36 -4.69
CA PRO A 166 -0.89 -15.77 -4.68
C PRO A 166 -0.67 -17.15 -5.32
N ALA A 167 -1.67 -18.05 -5.29
CA ALA A 167 -1.55 -19.38 -5.87
C ALA A 167 -1.51 -19.37 -7.40
N SER A 168 -2.23 -18.44 -8.03
CA SER A 168 -2.29 -18.33 -9.49
C SER A 168 -1.53 -17.11 -10.02
N TRP A 169 -0.92 -16.31 -9.14
CA TRP A 169 -0.26 -15.04 -9.44
C TRP A 169 -1.10 -14.05 -10.27
N LYS A 170 -2.43 -14.06 -10.09
CA LYS A 170 -3.38 -13.26 -10.89
C LYS A 170 -4.22 -12.32 -10.02
N ASN A 171 -4.60 -11.17 -10.58
CA ASN A 171 -5.58 -10.27 -9.99
C ASN A 171 -7.00 -10.72 -10.36
N VAL A 172 -7.91 -10.61 -9.40
CA VAL A 172 -9.36 -10.78 -9.56
C VAL A 172 -10.01 -9.46 -9.20
N TYR A 173 -10.52 -8.74 -10.20
CA TYR A 173 -11.14 -7.44 -10.02
C TYR A 173 -12.55 -7.58 -9.41
N LEU A 174 -12.92 -6.65 -8.52
CA LEU A 174 -14.15 -6.76 -7.73
C LEU A 174 -15.33 -6.04 -8.40
N PHE A 175 -15.88 -6.67 -9.43
CA PHE A 175 -17.13 -6.24 -10.08
C PHE A 175 -18.36 -6.70 -9.28
N PRO A 176 -19.58 -6.18 -9.58
CA PRO A 176 -20.82 -6.75 -9.04
C PRO A 176 -20.85 -8.29 -9.17
N GLY A 177 -21.37 -8.97 -8.15
CA GLY A 177 -21.33 -10.42 -8.01
C GLY A 177 -20.08 -10.96 -7.32
N THR A 178 -18.94 -10.26 -7.38
CA THR A 178 -17.67 -10.78 -6.83
C THR A 178 -17.56 -10.52 -5.32
N ARG A 179 -17.44 -11.58 -4.52
CA ARG A 179 -17.26 -11.51 -3.05
C ARG A 179 -15.80 -11.59 -2.64
N ILE A 180 -15.43 -10.87 -1.58
CA ILE A 180 -14.10 -10.91 -0.98
C ILE A 180 -13.92 -12.25 -0.28
N THR A 181 -12.68 -12.76 -0.28
CA THR A 181 -12.28 -13.93 0.49
C THR A 181 -10.96 -13.70 1.23
N PRO A 182 -10.81 -14.14 2.51
CA PRO A 182 -9.58 -13.91 3.28
C PRO A 182 -8.38 -14.73 2.81
N TYR A 183 -8.57 -15.64 1.84
CA TYR A 183 -7.49 -16.43 1.25
C TYR A 183 -6.69 -15.68 0.17
N ARG A 184 -7.13 -14.47 -0.20
CA ARG A 184 -6.51 -13.63 -1.23
C ARG A 184 -6.15 -12.26 -0.65
N ASN A 185 -5.24 -11.54 -1.30
CA ASN A 185 -4.80 -10.23 -0.83
C ASN A 185 -5.70 -9.16 -1.43
N PHE A 186 -6.50 -8.47 -0.61
CA PHE A 186 -7.24 -7.31 -1.05
C PHE A 186 -6.29 -6.15 -1.35
N ARG A 187 -6.51 -5.46 -2.46
CA ARG A 187 -5.70 -4.32 -2.91
C ARG A 187 -6.58 -3.22 -3.47
N THR A 188 -6.18 -1.99 -3.22
CA THR A 188 -6.76 -0.78 -3.83
C THR A 188 -5.63 0.22 -4.13
N GLY A 189 -5.79 0.99 -5.19
CA GLY A 189 -4.70 1.73 -5.84
C GLY A 189 -3.79 0.83 -6.69
N ASN A 190 -3.00 1.44 -7.55
CA ASN A 190 -2.02 0.81 -8.43
C ASN A 190 -0.59 1.12 -7.97
N LYS A 191 0.38 0.39 -8.53
CA LYS A 191 1.81 0.52 -8.22
C LYS A 191 2.37 1.95 -8.33
N TRP A 192 1.77 2.74 -9.23
CA TRP A 192 2.20 4.10 -9.59
C TRP A 192 1.36 5.19 -8.92
N ASP A 193 0.30 4.82 -8.20
CA ASP A 193 -0.51 5.79 -7.48
C ASP A 193 0.31 6.34 -6.30
N ASN A 194 0.05 7.60 -5.92
CA ASN A 194 0.71 8.22 -4.77
C ASN A 194 0.40 7.48 -3.45
N ILE A 195 -0.77 6.84 -3.36
CA ILE A 195 -1.16 6.03 -2.22
C ILE A 195 -1.81 4.73 -2.69
N SER A 196 -1.42 3.60 -2.10
CA SER A 196 -2.06 2.30 -2.31
C SER A 196 -2.20 1.52 -1.00
N TRP A 197 -3.17 0.61 -0.93
CA TRP A 197 -3.39 -0.24 0.23
C TRP A 197 -3.38 -1.71 -0.14
N GLN A 198 -2.96 -2.52 0.82
CA GLN A 198 -3.08 -3.97 0.76
C GLN A 198 -3.55 -4.53 2.11
N VAL A 199 -4.41 -5.55 2.09
CA VAL A 199 -4.84 -6.28 3.29
C VAL A 199 -4.83 -7.77 3.02
N TYR A 200 -4.17 -8.54 3.87
CA TYR A 200 -3.96 -9.97 3.65
C TYR A 200 -3.54 -10.70 4.91
N HIS A 201 -3.62 -12.03 4.84
CA HIS A 201 -3.05 -12.91 5.83
C HIS A 201 -1.57 -13.13 5.49
N LYS A 202 -0.68 -12.51 6.25
CA LYS A 202 0.78 -12.65 6.08
C LYS A 202 1.21 -14.00 6.63
N ARG A 203 1.45 -14.92 5.71
CA ARG A 203 1.79 -16.34 5.94
C ARG A 203 3.09 -16.76 5.24
N THR A 204 3.70 -15.84 4.52
CA THR A 204 4.97 -16.04 3.82
C THR A 204 5.86 -14.83 4.01
N ASP A 205 7.16 -15.07 4.03
CA ASP A 205 8.19 -14.06 4.00
C ASP A 205 9.39 -14.52 3.19
N ASN A 206 9.91 -13.68 2.30
CA ASN A 206 10.95 -14.06 1.33
C ASN A 206 10.66 -15.40 0.61
N ASP A 207 9.41 -15.56 0.16
CA ASP A 207 8.86 -16.78 -0.48
C ASP A 207 8.86 -18.05 0.40
N GLN A 208 9.28 -17.95 1.67
CA GLN A 208 9.22 -19.03 2.65
C GLN A 208 7.92 -18.99 3.44
N LYS A 209 7.40 -20.15 3.80
CA LYS A 209 6.21 -20.25 4.65
C LYS A 209 6.57 -19.88 6.09
N LEU A 210 5.75 -19.02 6.69
CA LEU A 210 5.90 -18.64 8.08
C LEU A 210 5.34 -19.70 9.03
N PRO A 211 6.01 -19.96 10.16
CA PRO A 211 5.45 -20.79 11.21
C PRO A 211 4.19 -20.12 11.80
N VAL A 212 3.33 -20.89 12.46
CA VAL A 212 1.98 -20.43 12.86
C VAL A 212 2.04 -19.25 13.81
N GLU A 213 3.01 -19.24 14.70
CA GLU A 213 3.32 -18.16 15.65
C GLU A 213 3.68 -16.84 14.98
N GLU A 214 4.15 -16.87 13.73
CA GLU A 214 4.55 -15.71 12.96
C GLU A 214 3.44 -15.25 11.97
N GLN A 215 2.34 -15.98 11.90
CA GLN A 215 1.20 -15.62 11.05
C GLN A 215 0.39 -14.48 11.67
N ARG A 216 0.01 -13.52 10.84
CA ARG A 216 -0.78 -12.35 11.26
C ARG A 216 -1.66 -11.82 10.15
N ALA A 217 -2.70 -11.08 10.53
CA ALA A 217 -3.47 -10.28 9.59
C ALA A 217 -2.79 -8.92 9.44
N ARG A 218 -2.46 -8.53 8.21
CA ARG A 218 -1.71 -7.31 7.91
C ARG A 218 -2.53 -6.36 7.05
N VAL A 219 -2.47 -5.08 7.38
CA VAL A 219 -2.88 -3.96 6.52
C VAL A 219 -1.67 -3.07 6.24
N GLU A 220 -1.47 -2.71 4.98
CA GLU A 220 -0.35 -1.90 4.49
C GLU A 220 -0.89 -0.65 3.79
N VAL A 221 -0.14 0.44 3.93
CA VAL A 221 -0.30 1.68 3.17
C VAL A 221 1.04 2.05 2.56
N THR A 222 1.08 2.15 1.25
CA THR A 222 2.22 2.67 0.50
C THR A 222 2.05 4.17 0.27
N LEU A 223 3.10 4.97 0.49
CA LEU A 223 3.18 6.39 0.15
C LEU A 223 4.29 6.62 -0.88
N LYS A 224 3.98 7.36 -1.94
CA LYS A 224 4.88 7.76 -3.04
C LYS A 224 4.52 9.14 -3.58
N GLY A 225 5.44 9.73 -4.33
CA GLY A 225 5.17 10.96 -5.10
C GLY A 225 4.60 12.07 -4.21
N ALA A 226 3.50 12.69 -4.65
CA ALA A 226 2.90 13.82 -3.93
C ALA A 226 2.39 13.47 -2.52
N ALA A 227 2.15 12.18 -2.20
CA ALA A 227 1.79 11.80 -0.84
C ALA A 227 2.95 11.98 0.13
N LEU A 228 4.20 11.74 -0.30
CA LEU A 228 5.38 12.00 0.53
C LEU A 228 5.51 13.48 0.84
N THR A 229 5.27 14.34 -0.15
CA THR A 229 5.27 15.80 0.02
C THR A 229 4.20 16.26 1.00
N HIS A 230 3.00 15.68 0.93
CA HIS A 230 1.91 16.01 1.86
C HIS A 230 2.28 15.70 3.33
N TYR A 231 3.11 14.69 3.57
CA TYR A 231 3.58 14.29 4.91
C TYR A 231 4.97 14.80 5.26
N SER A 232 5.60 15.61 4.41
CA SER A 232 6.99 16.09 4.59
C SER A 232 7.98 14.94 4.85
N LEU A 233 7.88 13.86 4.07
CA LEU A 233 8.76 12.68 4.16
C LEU A 233 9.70 12.63 2.96
N HIS A 234 10.75 13.45 2.97
CA HIS A 234 11.68 13.63 1.85
C HIS A 234 13.08 13.10 2.13
N HIS A 235 13.51 13.16 3.39
CA HIS A 235 14.84 12.82 3.84
C HIS A 235 14.79 11.84 5.01
N LEU A 236 15.92 11.20 5.31
CA LEU A 236 15.97 10.24 6.42
C LEU A 236 15.77 10.89 7.78
N SER A 237 16.26 12.11 7.95
CA SER A 237 16.06 12.91 9.17
C SER A 237 14.57 13.20 9.44
N ASP A 238 13.74 13.28 8.40
CA ASP A 238 12.29 13.45 8.55
C ASP A 238 11.65 12.25 9.25
N MET A 239 12.12 11.03 8.97
CA MET A 239 11.57 9.78 9.52
C MET A 239 11.75 9.69 11.05
N GLN A 240 12.89 10.15 11.57
CA GLN A 240 13.18 10.12 13.01
C GLN A 240 12.23 10.99 13.83
N ARG A 241 11.73 12.08 13.23
CA ARG A 241 10.82 13.04 13.87
C ARG A 241 9.36 12.82 13.45
N PHE A 242 9.10 11.88 12.55
CA PHE A 242 7.80 11.69 11.97
C PHE A 242 6.82 11.10 12.97
N ARG A 243 5.70 11.78 13.16
CA ARG A 243 4.59 11.30 14.00
C ARG A 243 3.73 10.33 13.19
N PHE A 244 4.07 9.04 13.23
CA PHE A 244 3.39 8.01 12.44
C PHE A 244 1.88 7.91 12.72
N GLU A 245 1.40 8.30 13.90
CA GLU A 245 -0.03 8.34 14.20
C GLU A 245 -0.82 9.31 13.32
N THR A 246 -0.15 10.28 12.68
CA THR A 246 -0.78 11.16 11.68
C THR A 246 -1.28 10.36 10.47
N LEU A 247 -0.68 9.21 10.16
CA LEU A 247 -1.12 8.31 9.08
C LEU A 247 -2.39 7.52 9.43
N ALA A 248 -2.89 7.56 10.67
CA ALA A 248 -4.05 6.77 11.09
C ALA A 248 -5.30 7.00 10.23
N HIS A 249 -5.45 8.19 9.63
CA HIS A 249 -6.57 8.50 8.73
C HIS A 249 -6.47 7.81 7.35
N LEU A 250 -5.32 7.21 7.01
CA LEU A 250 -5.19 6.34 5.85
C LEU A 250 -5.64 4.90 6.17
N PHE A 251 -5.67 4.52 7.44
CA PHE A 251 -6.19 3.24 7.94
C PHE A 251 -7.62 3.40 8.45
N LYS A 252 -8.53 3.84 7.57
CA LYS A 252 -9.95 4.02 7.92
C LYS A 252 -10.70 2.70 7.81
N PHE A 253 -11.43 2.35 8.86
CA PHE A 253 -12.31 1.17 8.88
C PHE A 253 -13.76 1.60 9.09
N ARG A 254 -14.67 1.10 8.25
CA ARG A 254 -16.13 1.30 8.38
C ARG A 254 -16.88 -0.02 8.26
N LYS A 255 -18.15 0.01 8.63
CA LYS A 255 -19.11 -1.05 8.39
C LYS A 255 -20.40 -0.46 7.83
N PRO A 256 -21.15 -1.21 7.01
CA PRO A 256 -22.51 -0.80 6.65
C PRO A 256 -23.36 -0.62 7.91
N ILE A 257 -24.17 0.44 7.95
CA ILE A 257 -25.23 0.60 8.95
C ILE A 257 -26.36 -0.37 8.58
N GLU A 258 -26.99 -1.03 9.56
CA GLU A 258 -28.12 -1.90 9.28
C GLU A 258 -29.28 -1.09 8.65
N PRO A 259 -29.96 -1.59 7.60
CA PRO A 259 -31.03 -0.85 6.93
C PRO A 259 -32.12 -0.35 7.88
N GLU A 260 -32.46 -1.13 8.90
CA GLU A 260 -33.47 -0.82 9.91
C GLU A 260 -33.04 0.39 10.76
N MET A 261 -31.77 0.43 11.17
CA MET A 261 -31.20 1.59 11.87
C MET A 261 -31.15 2.83 10.97
N MET A 262 -30.90 2.65 9.67
CA MET A 262 -30.94 3.75 8.72
C MET A 262 -32.35 4.27 8.47
N ALA A 263 -33.35 3.41 8.59
CA ALA A 263 -34.74 3.70 8.31
C ALA A 263 -35.45 4.40 9.48
N ASP A 264 -35.00 4.15 10.71
CA ASP A 264 -35.55 4.79 11.93
C ASP A 264 -37.08 4.63 12.02
N GLY A 265 -37.56 3.40 11.78
CA GLY A 265 -38.99 3.05 11.80
C GLY A 265 -39.78 3.39 10.53
N ASP A 266 -39.23 4.16 9.58
CA ASP A 266 -39.90 4.50 8.33
C ASP A 266 -39.79 3.36 7.29
N LEU A 267 -40.94 2.75 6.97
CA LEU A 267 -41.03 1.63 6.03
C LEU A 267 -40.66 2.01 4.58
N PHE A 268 -41.00 3.22 4.14
CA PHE A 268 -40.63 3.71 2.81
C PHE A 268 -39.11 3.89 2.73
N ARG A 269 -38.51 4.46 3.78
CA ARG A 269 -37.06 4.63 3.88
C ARG A 269 -36.34 3.29 3.93
N LEU A 270 -36.85 2.33 4.71
CA LEU A 270 -36.30 0.96 4.76
C LEU A 270 -36.30 0.31 3.37
N THR A 271 -37.44 0.39 2.68
CA THR A 271 -37.60 -0.14 1.32
C THR A 271 -36.63 0.52 0.35
N ALA A 272 -36.49 1.85 0.39
CA ALA A 272 -35.56 2.59 -0.46
C ALA A 272 -34.09 2.22 -0.18
N VAL A 273 -33.68 2.12 1.09
CA VAL A 273 -32.31 1.73 1.46
C VAL A 273 -31.99 0.33 0.93
N ASN A 274 -32.91 -0.62 1.11
CA ASN A 274 -32.75 -1.99 0.64
C ASN A 274 -32.71 -2.07 -0.89
N ALA A 275 -33.59 -1.37 -1.59
CA ALA A 275 -33.61 -1.31 -3.05
C ALA A 275 -32.30 -0.74 -3.61
N VAL A 276 -31.82 0.39 -3.07
CA VAL A 276 -30.58 1.02 -3.53
C VAL A 276 -29.37 0.11 -3.29
N ARG A 277 -29.28 -0.55 -2.13
CA ARG A 277 -28.20 -1.51 -1.86
C ARG A 277 -28.25 -2.71 -2.80
N LYS A 278 -29.44 -3.24 -3.07
CA LYS A 278 -29.65 -4.36 -4.00
C LYS A 278 -29.21 -4.02 -5.42
N VAL A 279 -29.66 -2.87 -5.96
CA VAL A 279 -29.33 -2.43 -7.32
C VAL A 279 -27.82 -2.23 -7.52
N ASN A 280 -27.12 -1.77 -6.48
CA ASN A 280 -25.68 -1.53 -6.54
C ASN A 280 -24.83 -2.73 -6.10
N ASP A 281 -25.47 -3.84 -5.69
CA ASP A 281 -24.84 -4.98 -5.02
C ASP A 281 -23.90 -4.53 -3.89
N ALA A 282 -24.36 -3.60 -3.04
CA ALA A 282 -23.55 -3.09 -1.94
C ALA A 282 -23.79 -3.91 -0.68
N THR A 283 -22.87 -4.84 -0.43
CA THR A 283 -22.93 -5.77 0.68
C THR A 283 -21.61 -5.81 1.42
N ALA A 284 -21.64 -6.20 2.70
CA ALA A 284 -20.43 -6.35 3.51
C ALA A 284 -19.48 -7.40 2.90
N GLU A 285 -20.02 -8.46 2.27
CA GLU A 285 -19.25 -9.53 1.64
C GLU A 285 -18.54 -9.08 0.35
N ARG A 286 -19.04 -8.05 -0.32
CA ARG A 286 -18.25 -7.35 -1.36
C ARG A 286 -17.19 -6.44 -0.75
N GLY A 287 -17.37 -5.99 0.48
CA GLY A 287 -16.52 -5.00 1.13
C GLY A 287 -16.87 -3.56 0.74
N LEU A 288 -16.27 -2.61 1.44
CA LEU A 288 -16.73 -1.21 1.41
C LEU A 288 -16.63 -0.50 0.08
N HIS A 289 -15.76 -0.96 -0.83
CA HIS A 289 -15.68 -0.37 -2.16
C HIS A 289 -17.03 -0.42 -2.91
N SER A 290 -17.91 -1.39 -2.57
CA SER A 290 -19.25 -1.51 -3.13
C SER A 290 -20.21 -0.40 -2.64
N PHE A 291 -19.95 0.19 -1.47
CA PHE A 291 -20.73 1.30 -0.91
C PHE A 291 -20.27 2.66 -1.41
N ASN A 292 -19.14 2.74 -2.11
CA ASN A 292 -18.55 4.01 -2.53
C ASN A 292 -19.56 4.91 -3.25
N ASN A 293 -20.44 4.34 -4.08
CA ASN A 293 -21.38 5.07 -4.93
C ASN A 293 -22.77 5.28 -4.29
N ILE A 294 -23.05 4.70 -3.14
CA ILE A 294 -24.37 4.75 -2.49
C ILE A 294 -24.51 5.97 -1.60
N GLY A 295 -25.70 6.57 -1.58
CA GLY A 295 -26.02 7.72 -0.71
C GLY A 295 -25.27 8.99 -1.13
N ARG A 296 -24.65 8.98 -2.31
CA ARG A 296 -24.05 10.18 -2.89
C ARG A 296 -25.17 11.10 -3.36
N ARG A 297 -25.46 12.14 -2.58
CA ARG A 297 -26.09 13.34 -3.14
C ARG A 297 -25.05 14.05 -3.99
N ASP A 298 -25.14 13.97 -5.31
CA ASP A 298 -24.47 14.98 -6.12
C ASP A 298 -25.20 15.29 -7.43
N LYS A 299 -25.92 16.42 -7.44
CA LYS A 299 -26.39 17.10 -8.66
C LYS A 299 -25.32 18.03 -9.25
N ARG A 300 -24.18 18.30 -8.57
CA ARG A 300 -23.21 19.34 -8.96
C ARG A 300 -21.90 18.82 -9.58
N SER A 301 -21.56 17.54 -9.41
CA SER A 301 -20.36 16.94 -10.02
C SER A 301 -20.39 16.87 -11.57
N TRP A 302 -21.55 16.99 -12.22
CA TRP A 302 -21.66 17.00 -13.69
C TRP A 302 -21.41 18.39 -14.32
N MET A 303 -21.40 19.48 -13.52
CA MET A 303 -21.25 20.86 -14.05
C MET A 303 -19.84 21.46 -13.89
N MET A 304 -18.88 20.74 -13.34
CA MET A 304 -17.53 21.28 -13.09
C MET A 304 -16.53 20.71 -14.10
N VAL A 305 -16.42 21.41 -15.23
CA VAL A 305 -15.29 21.33 -16.16
C VAL A 305 -14.13 22.06 -15.50
N ASN A 306 -13.27 21.32 -14.79
CA ASN A 306 -11.85 21.62 -14.43
C ASN A 306 -11.46 21.16 -13.01
N VAL A 307 -10.61 20.13 -13.01
CA VAL A 307 -9.47 19.77 -12.13
C VAL A 307 -9.64 19.60 -10.62
N ASP A 308 -10.58 20.24 -9.90
CA ASP A 308 -10.75 19.99 -8.47
C ASP A 308 -12.02 19.20 -8.14
N LYS A 309 -11.96 17.89 -8.42
CA LYS A 309 -12.91 16.93 -7.85
C LYS A 309 -12.74 16.94 -6.34
N ARG A 310 -13.53 17.77 -5.62
CA ARG A 310 -13.64 17.71 -4.15
C ARG A 310 -13.74 16.24 -3.74
N LEU A 311 -12.70 15.74 -3.06
CA LEU A 311 -12.65 14.39 -2.52
C LEU A 311 -13.95 14.15 -1.73
N ARG A 312 -14.75 13.19 -2.21
CA ARG A 312 -16.14 12.99 -1.81
C ARG A 312 -16.29 12.81 -0.29
N LYS A 313 -17.42 13.28 0.27
CA LYS A 313 -17.89 12.85 1.61
C LYS A 313 -18.10 11.33 1.62
N GLU A 314 -17.74 10.71 2.73
CA GLU A 314 -18.03 9.31 3.06
C GLU A 314 -19.54 9.00 2.89
N SER A 315 -19.88 7.79 2.45
CA SER A 315 -21.30 7.40 2.29
C SER A 315 -22.03 7.46 3.63
N SER A 316 -23.24 8.03 3.65
CA SER A 316 -24.12 8.04 4.83
C SER A 316 -24.60 6.64 5.24
N HIS A 317 -24.30 5.61 4.45
CA HIS A 317 -24.64 4.21 4.74
C HIS A 317 -23.57 3.51 5.58
N LEU A 318 -22.54 4.21 6.02
CA LEU A 318 -21.38 3.67 6.72
C LEU A 318 -21.26 4.24 8.13
N ALA A 319 -20.85 3.38 9.07
CA ALA A 319 -20.48 3.75 10.43
C ALA A 319 -19.02 3.39 10.71
N VAL A 320 -18.39 4.12 11.62
CA VAL A 320 -17.00 3.90 12.02
C VAL A 320 -16.82 2.57 12.76
N VAL A 321 -15.73 1.86 12.48
CA VAL A 321 -15.27 0.70 13.26
C VAL A 321 -14.17 1.16 14.21
N SER A 322 -14.60 1.77 15.33
CA SER A 322 -13.73 2.52 16.23
C SER A 322 -12.66 1.67 16.92
N ASP A 323 -12.94 0.40 17.19
CA ASP A 323 -11.99 -0.51 17.85
C ASP A 323 -10.76 -0.80 16.97
N LEU A 324 -10.95 -1.05 15.67
CA LEU A 324 -9.86 -1.21 14.71
C LEU A 324 -9.11 0.11 14.49
N GLN A 325 -9.85 1.20 14.33
CA GLN A 325 -9.28 2.54 14.13
C GLN A 325 -8.37 2.96 15.29
N ASN A 326 -8.84 2.78 16.53
CA ASN A 326 -8.09 3.12 17.73
C ASN A 326 -6.89 2.20 17.93
N ALA A 327 -7.03 0.90 17.61
CA ALA A 327 -5.92 -0.05 17.69
C ALA A 327 -4.78 0.32 16.74
N VAL A 328 -5.10 0.65 15.48
CA VAL A 328 -4.11 1.10 14.49
C VAL A 328 -3.49 2.43 14.90
N LYS A 329 -4.28 3.43 15.30
CA LYS A 329 -3.75 4.71 15.79
C LYS A 329 -2.79 4.52 16.95
N GLY A 330 -3.14 3.64 17.91
CA GLY A 330 -2.29 3.31 19.04
C GLY A 330 -0.99 2.61 18.63
N ALA A 331 -1.04 1.70 17.64
CA ALA A 331 0.13 1.02 17.12
C ALA A 331 1.08 1.98 16.39
N LEU A 332 0.54 2.83 15.52
CA LEU A 332 1.32 3.88 14.82
C LEU A 332 1.96 4.87 15.79
N ARG A 333 1.27 5.27 16.86
CA ARG A 333 1.84 6.16 17.89
C ARG A 333 3.06 5.56 18.60
N ARG A 334 3.18 4.22 18.65
CA ARG A 334 4.32 3.52 19.26
C ARG A 334 5.41 3.18 18.25
N LEU A 335 5.23 3.53 16.97
CA LEU A 335 6.24 3.31 15.95
C LEU A 335 7.30 4.41 16.07
N HIS A 336 8.51 3.99 16.42
CA HIS A 336 9.72 4.80 16.43
C HIS A 336 10.73 4.11 15.53
N VAL A 337 11.44 4.89 14.71
CA VAL A 337 12.31 4.40 13.63
C VAL A 337 13.71 4.98 13.81
#